data_AF-A0A170XS41-F1
#
_entry.id   AF-A0A170XS41-F1
#
_cell.length_a   1.000
_cell.length_b   1.000
_cell.length_c   1.000
_cell.angle_alpha   90.00
_cell.angle_beta   90.00
_cell.angle_gamma   90.00
#
_symmetry.space_group_name_H-M   'P 1'
#
loop_
_entity.id
_entity.type
_entity.pdbx_description
1 polymer ?
#
loop_
_entity_poly.entity_id
_entity_poly.type
_entity_poly.pdbx_seq_one_letter_code
_entity_poly.pdbx_strand_id
1 'polypeptide(L)'
;STRTVTLNQEDGANTSWTYCPSVIIIPQDIAGNEQTTSSREQVIFIYPSKLNQEDELEECTKNSVCGIYHRRKWFTNKVQQLCKCPNTDCPSSWNEGDVHLDNNSQLKICSNISDLNICKEHEIGLRLTEEKEKRKQSDLKLDCNCPWPAYWQLTSHKANTTFSYNEYSCTKWKRCERGEFCGHVRDDIHSLYIQCSCPKDHICVSTDRTLRNASEAF
;
A
#
# COMPACT_ATOMS: atom_id res chain seq x y z
N SER A 1 31.24 -5.52 57.64
CA SER A 1 30.63 -6.84 57.44
C SER A 1 29.59 -6.68 56.35
N THR A 2 29.94 -7.06 55.12
CA THR A 2 29.05 -6.95 53.95
C THR A 2 29.11 -8.29 53.26
N ARG A 3 28.02 -9.06 53.35
CA ARG A 3 27.89 -10.37 52.72
C ARG A 3 27.49 -10.19 51.27
N THR A 4 28.29 -10.79 50.40
CA THR A 4 27.98 -11.15 49.02
C THR A 4 26.79 -12.11 48.99
N VAL A 5 25.84 -11.88 48.08
CA VAL A 5 24.97 -12.93 47.53
C VAL A 5 25.00 -12.78 46.02
N THR A 6 25.59 -13.80 45.38
CA THR A 6 25.61 -14.08 43.96
C THR A 6 24.22 -14.56 43.53
N LEU A 7 23.69 -14.05 42.42
CA LEU A 7 22.59 -14.70 41.70
C LEU A 7 23.01 -14.92 40.25
N ASN A 8 22.78 -16.16 39.83
CA ASN A 8 23.38 -16.81 38.68
C ASN A 8 22.91 -16.26 37.34
N GLN A 9 23.83 -16.33 36.39
CA GLN A 9 23.61 -16.19 34.97
C GLN A 9 23.24 -17.56 34.40
N GLU A 10 22.04 -17.69 33.84
CA GLU A 10 21.70 -18.72 32.84
C GLU A 10 20.83 -18.08 31.76
N ASP A 11 21.48 -17.92 30.60
CA ASP A 11 21.01 -18.25 29.25
C ASP A 11 19.72 -17.67 28.67
N GLY A 12 19.93 -16.94 27.57
CA GLY A 12 19.29 -17.36 26.32
C GLY A 12 18.05 -16.61 25.90
N ALA A 13 18.13 -15.29 25.72
CA ALA A 13 17.28 -14.62 24.74
C ALA A 13 18.18 -13.83 23.79
N ASN A 14 18.60 -14.52 22.75
CA ASN A 14 19.20 -13.95 21.56
C ASN A 14 18.22 -12.90 21.02
N THR A 15 18.39 -11.63 21.39
CA THR A 15 17.67 -10.51 20.78
C THR A 15 18.22 -10.33 19.37
N SER A 16 17.83 -11.25 18.49
CA SER A 16 17.89 -11.04 17.06
C SER A 16 16.85 -9.99 16.75
N TRP A 17 17.27 -8.73 16.78
CA TRP A 17 16.58 -7.64 16.10
C TRP A 17 16.62 -7.97 14.62
N THR A 18 15.67 -8.78 14.18
CA THR A 18 15.41 -8.96 12.76
C THR A 18 14.70 -7.69 12.35
N TYR A 19 15.50 -6.69 11.98
CA TYR A 19 15.04 -5.53 11.22
C TYR A 19 14.12 -6.05 10.12
N CYS A 20 12.83 -5.69 10.15
CA CYS A 20 11.97 -5.83 8.99
C CYS A 20 12.59 -4.97 7.89
N PRO A 21 13.15 -5.56 6.81
CA PRO A 21 13.56 -4.76 5.68
C PRO A 21 12.29 -4.34 4.94
N SER A 22 12.32 -3.12 4.39
CA SER A 22 11.36 -2.65 3.39
C SER A 22 10.05 -2.08 3.93
N VAL A 23 10.18 -1.09 4.80
CA VAL A 23 9.17 -0.04 4.96
C VAL A 23 9.20 0.84 3.70
N ILE A 24 8.06 0.98 3.01
CA ILE A 24 7.90 2.00 1.97
C ILE A 24 7.91 3.36 2.72
N ILE A 25 8.62 4.39 2.22
CA ILE A 25 8.64 5.77 2.80
C ILE A 25 8.25 6.81 1.72
N ILE A 26 7.22 7.62 1.97
CA ILE A 26 6.72 8.76 1.19
C ILE A 26 6.23 9.76 2.25
N PRO A 27 6.64 11.03 2.17
CA PRO A 27 6.24 12.04 3.14
C PRO A 27 4.77 12.45 2.95
N GLN A 28 3.92 12.16 3.95
CA GLN A 28 2.68 12.90 4.14
C GLN A 28 2.97 14.20 4.90
N ASP A 29 2.99 15.32 4.17
CA ASP A 29 2.81 16.62 4.81
C ASP A 29 1.36 16.72 5.28
N ILE A 30 1.17 16.70 6.60
CA ILE A 30 -0.12 16.92 7.26
C ILE A 30 -0.52 18.38 7.06
N ALA A 31 -1.26 18.69 5.99
CA ALA A 31 -2.08 19.90 5.90
C ALA A 31 -3.10 19.81 4.74
N GLY A 32 -4.38 19.68 5.07
CA GLY A 32 -5.53 19.96 4.19
C GLY A 32 -6.16 18.73 3.52
N ASN A 33 -7.33 18.30 3.99
CA ASN A 33 -8.19 17.35 3.28
C ASN A 33 -9.51 18.06 2.94
N GLU A 34 -9.65 18.59 1.72
CA GLU A 34 -10.97 18.90 1.17
C GLU A 34 -11.53 17.65 0.49
N GLN A 35 -12.78 17.34 0.83
CA GLN A 35 -13.48 16.10 0.47
C GLN A 35 -14.63 16.43 -0.48
N THR A 36 -14.54 15.99 -1.73
CA THR A 36 -15.65 16.11 -2.67
C THR A 36 -16.45 14.80 -2.64
N THR A 37 -17.72 14.89 -2.27
CA THR A 37 -18.66 13.76 -2.26
C THR A 37 -19.39 13.70 -3.60
N SER A 38 -19.25 12.60 -4.33
CA SER A 38 -20.09 12.33 -5.51
C SER A 38 -21.44 11.77 -5.06
N SER A 39 -22.52 12.34 -5.58
CA SER A 39 -23.90 12.02 -5.17
C SER A 39 -24.46 10.72 -5.75
N ARG A 40 -23.69 10.00 -6.60
CA ARG A 40 -24.17 8.77 -7.27
C ARG A 40 -23.59 7.47 -6.72
N GLU A 41 -22.44 7.53 -6.06
CA GLU A 41 -21.82 6.41 -5.36
C GLU A 41 -21.26 6.98 -4.06
N GLN A 42 -21.57 6.39 -2.90
CA GLN A 42 -21.07 6.86 -1.61
C GLN A 42 -19.54 6.63 -1.52
N VAL A 43 -18.78 7.44 -2.25
CA VAL A 43 -17.32 7.38 -2.40
C VAL A 43 -16.78 8.79 -2.30
N ILE A 44 -15.73 8.96 -1.51
CA ILE A 44 -15.03 10.22 -1.31
C ILE A 44 -13.80 10.23 -2.21
N PHE A 45 -13.65 11.28 -3.02
CA PHE A 45 -12.44 11.48 -3.82
C PHE A 45 -11.41 12.25 -3.00
N ILE A 46 -10.16 11.80 -3.09
CA ILE A 46 -9.00 12.42 -2.47
C ILE A 46 -7.98 12.67 -3.55
N TYR A 47 -7.43 13.89 -3.57
CA TYR A 47 -6.39 14.30 -4.50
C TYR A 47 -5.05 14.39 -3.76
N PRO A 48 -3.91 14.33 -4.46
CA PRO A 48 -2.61 14.58 -3.84
C PRO A 48 -2.63 15.93 -3.13
N SER A 49 -1.98 16.06 -1.95
CA SER A 49 -2.12 17.15 -0.97
C SER A 49 -1.86 18.59 -1.47
N LYS A 50 -1.58 18.77 -2.75
CA LYS A 50 -1.26 20.04 -3.40
C LYS A 50 -2.30 20.44 -4.44
N LEU A 51 -3.27 19.57 -4.70
CA LEU A 51 -4.30 19.73 -5.69
C LEU A 51 -5.65 19.75 -4.98
N ASN A 52 -6.49 20.69 -5.38
CA ASN A 52 -7.84 20.82 -4.79
C ASN A 52 -8.91 20.22 -5.72
N GLN A 53 -8.54 19.86 -6.95
CA GLN A 53 -9.48 19.40 -7.97
C GLN A 53 -8.81 18.47 -8.99
N GLU A 54 -9.64 17.65 -9.65
CA GLU A 54 -9.26 16.73 -10.73
C GLU A 54 -8.61 17.42 -11.93
N ASP A 55 -9.01 18.65 -12.27
CA ASP A 55 -8.49 19.37 -13.44
C ASP A 55 -7.03 19.81 -13.29
N GLU A 56 -6.47 19.75 -12.09
CA GLU A 56 -5.07 20.04 -11.82
C GLU A 56 -4.19 18.77 -11.90
N LEU A 57 -4.77 17.59 -12.09
CA LEU A 57 -4.03 16.33 -12.24
C LEU A 57 -3.36 16.25 -13.62
N GLU A 58 -2.15 15.69 -13.65
CA GLU A 58 -1.48 15.38 -14.92
C GLU A 58 -2.22 14.25 -15.65
N GLU A 59 -2.14 14.21 -16.98
CA GLU A 59 -2.73 13.11 -17.75
C GLU A 59 -1.97 11.81 -17.53
N CYS A 60 -2.70 10.71 -17.34
CA CYS A 60 -2.13 9.38 -17.17
C CYS A 60 -1.38 8.92 -18.43
N THR A 61 -0.16 8.40 -18.24
CA THR A 61 0.55 7.68 -19.32
C THR A 61 0.04 6.24 -19.44
N LYS A 62 0.45 5.52 -20.50
CA LYS A 62 0.05 4.12 -20.70
C LYS A 62 0.39 3.25 -19.48
N ASN A 63 -0.62 2.51 -18.99
CA ASN A 63 -0.59 1.64 -17.81
C ASN A 63 -0.29 2.38 -16.48
N SER A 64 -0.41 3.70 -16.45
CA SER A 64 -0.37 4.42 -15.17
C SER A 64 -1.64 4.11 -14.38
N VAL A 65 -1.47 3.96 -13.08
CA VAL A 65 -2.57 3.86 -12.12
C VAL A 65 -3.19 5.25 -12.01
N CYS A 66 -4.43 5.38 -12.46
CA CYS A 66 -5.19 6.62 -12.37
C CYS A 66 -5.77 6.85 -10.98
N GLY A 67 -5.94 5.79 -10.19
CA GLY A 67 -6.38 5.92 -8.82
C GLY A 67 -6.30 4.65 -8.00
N ILE A 68 -6.42 4.80 -6.70
CA ILE A 68 -6.44 3.72 -5.72
C ILE A 68 -7.81 3.75 -5.04
N TYR A 69 -8.57 2.67 -5.23
CA TYR A 69 -9.84 2.50 -4.53
C TYR A 69 -9.58 1.83 -3.19
N HIS A 70 -10.03 2.45 -2.10
CA HIS A 70 -9.99 1.91 -0.76
C HIS A 70 -11.39 1.53 -0.30
N ARG A 71 -11.59 0.22 -0.15
CA ARG A 71 -12.79 -0.38 0.44
C ARG A 71 -12.72 -0.33 1.95
N ARG A 72 -13.50 0.55 2.56
CA ARG A 72 -13.49 0.77 4.01
C ARG A 72 -14.73 0.12 4.62
N LYS A 73 -14.54 -0.69 5.67
CA LYS A 73 -15.64 -1.46 6.29
C LYS A 73 -16.60 -0.62 7.14
N TRP A 74 -16.06 0.42 7.79
CA TRP A 74 -16.78 1.21 8.80
C TRP A 74 -17.01 2.67 8.37
N PHE A 75 -16.53 3.03 7.18
CA PHE A 75 -16.57 4.39 6.66
C PHE A 75 -16.87 4.35 5.17
N THR A 76 -17.27 5.50 4.63
CA THR A 76 -17.37 5.73 3.19
C THR A 76 -16.08 5.32 2.49
N ASN A 77 -16.21 4.60 1.39
CA ASN A 77 -15.10 4.21 0.54
C ASN A 77 -14.40 5.44 -0.01
N LYS A 78 -13.13 5.31 -0.35
CA LYS A 78 -12.30 6.41 -0.83
C LYS A 78 -11.66 6.04 -2.16
N VAL A 79 -11.52 7.01 -3.04
CA VAL A 79 -10.68 6.89 -4.24
C VAL A 79 -9.62 7.98 -4.17
N GLN A 80 -8.37 7.57 -4.04
CA GLN A 80 -7.23 8.47 -4.19
C GLN A 80 -6.94 8.59 -5.68
N GLN A 81 -7.16 9.76 -6.28
CA GLN A 81 -6.82 9.99 -7.67
C GLN A 81 -5.35 10.35 -7.83
N LEU A 82 -4.71 9.75 -8.84
CA LEU A 82 -3.28 9.86 -9.11
C LEU A 82 -2.96 10.43 -10.50
N CYS A 83 -3.91 10.48 -11.42
CA CYS A 83 -3.79 11.19 -12.70
C CYS A 83 -5.16 11.19 -13.41
N LYS A 84 -5.34 12.08 -14.39
CA LYS A 84 -6.57 12.14 -15.19
C LYS A 84 -6.46 11.23 -16.41
N CYS A 85 -7.46 10.39 -16.63
CA CYS A 85 -7.52 9.55 -17.83
C CYS A 85 -7.88 10.39 -19.07
N PRO A 86 -7.24 10.17 -20.24
CA PRO A 86 -7.39 11.06 -21.40
C PRO A 86 -8.74 10.96 -22.11
N ASN A 87 -9.39 9.78 -22.14
CA ASN A 87 -10.60 9.54 -22.94
C ASN A 87 -11.80 9.01 -22.12
N THR A 88 -11.60 8.73 -20.84
CA THR A 88 -12.57 8.07 -19.97
C THR A 88 -12.38 8.57 -18.55
N ASP A 89 -13.35 8.36 -17.66
CA ASP A 89 -13.16 8.60 -16.24
C ASP A 89 -12.30 7.48 -15.62
N CYS A 90 -11.54 7.79 -14.57
CA CYS A 90 -10.83 6.77 -13.80
C CYS A 90 -11.85 5.89 -13.05
N PRO A 91 -11.78 4.55 -13.15
CA PRO A 91 -12.76 3.68 -12.49
C PRO A 91 -12.85 3.92 -10.97
N SER A 92 -14.06 4.16 -10.47
CA SER A 92 -14.33 4.50 -9.06
C SER A 92 -15.05 3.42 -8.26
N SER A 93 -15.30 2.24 -8.84
CA SER A 93 -16.03 1.13 -8.21
C SER A 93 -15.13 -0.05 -7.90
N TRP A 94 -15.55 -0.95 -7.00
CA TRP A 94 -14.84 -2.19 -6.70
C TRP A 94 -15.20 -3.28 -7.71
N ASN A 95 -14.21 -3.90 -8.38
CA ASN A 95 -14.44 -5.02 -9.29
C ASN A 95 -13.47 -6.16 -9.00
N GLU A 96 -13.94 -7.41 -8.99
CA GLU A 96 -13.11 -8.58 -8.68
C GLU A 96 -11.98 -8.83 -9.70
N GLY A 97 -12.14 -8.34 -10.93
CA GLY A 97 -11.11 -8.43 -11.98
C GLY A 97 -10.00 -7.38 -11.86
N ASP A 98 -10.14 -6.41 -10.95
CA ASP A 98 -9.18 -5.33 -10.81
C ASP A 98 -7.92 -5.76 -10.05
N VAL A 99 -6.83 -5.02 -10.25
CA VAL A 99 -5.53 -5.35 -9.68
C VAL A 99 -5.54 -5.03 -8.19
N HIS A 100 -5.34 -6.05 -7.37
CA HIS A 100 -5.26 -5.87 -5.93
C HIS A 100 -3.95 -5.19 -5.53
N LEU A 101 -4.07 -4.12 -4.74
CA LEU A 101 -2.93 -3.56 -4.00
C LEU A 101 -2.80 -4.31 -2.66
N ASP A 102 -3.94 -4.48 -1.99
CA ASP A 102 -4.08 -5.22 -0.74
C ASP A 102 -5.50 -5.83 -0.62
N ASN A 103 -5.86 -6.38 0.54
CA ASN A 103 -7.16 -7.03 0.78
C ASN A 103 -8.37 -6.08 0.67
N ASN A 104 -8.14 -4.79 0.86
CA ASN A 104 -9.13 -3.74 0.92
C ASN A 104 -8.85 -2.61 -0.07
N SER A 105 -7.79 -2.69 -0.88
CA SER A 105 -7.49 -1.68 -1.88
C SER A 105 -7.18 -2.27 -3.26
N GLN A 106 -7.58 -1.54 -4.30
CA GLN A 106 -7.37 -1.92 -5.70
C GLN A 106 -6.74 -0.77 -6.48
N LEU A 107 -5.79 -1.10 -7.35
CA LEU A 107 -5.22 -0.20 -8.34
C LEU A 107 -6.18 -0.09 -9.53
N LYS A 108 -6.45 1.14 -9.95
CA LYS A 108 -7.32 1.46 -11.10
C LYS A 108 -6.47 2.04 -12.21
N ILE A 109 -6.67 1.55 -13.43
CA ILE A 109 -5.97 2.03 -14.63
C ILE A 109 -7.00 2.49 -15.67
N CYS A 110 -6.59 3.37 -16.58
CA CYS A 110 -7.48 3.88 -17.65
C CYS A 110 -7.74 2.84 -18.76
N SER A 111 -6.83 1.88 -18.94
CA SER A 111 -6.91 0.82 -19.95
C SER A 111 -7.57 -0.45 -19.40
N ASN A 112 -7.82 -1.45 -20.25
CA ASN A 112 -8.36 -2.71 -19.80
C ASN A 112 -7.28 -3.53 -19.06
N ILE A 113 -7.60 -4.03 -17.87
CA ILE A 113 -6.70 -4.87 -17.07
C ILE A 113 -6.41 -6.21 -17.76
N SER A 114 -7.33 -6.67 -18.61
CA SER A 114 -7.16 -7.88 -19.43
C SER A 114 -5.99 -7.78 -20.41
N ASP A 115 -5.53 -6.57 -20.71
CA ASP A 115 -4.37 -6.34 -21.59
C ASP A 115 -3.03 -6.58 -20.84
N LEU A 116 -3.06 -6.73 -19.51
CA LEU A 116 -1.89 -6.99 -18.70
C LEU A 116 -1.68 -8.50 -18.52
N ASN A 117 -0.45 -8.93 -18.75
CA ASN A 117 -0.05 -10.30 -18.45
C ASN A 117 -0.01 -10.53 -16.93
N ILE A 118 -0.16 -11.78 -16.50
CA ILE A 118 0.06 -12.18 -15.11
C ILE A 118 1.56 -12.12 -14.82
N CYS A 119 1.94 -11.49 -13.70
CA CYS A 119 3.34 -11.40 -13.27
C CYS A 119 3.93 -12.79 -12.99
N LYS A 120 5.16 -13.04 -13.43
CA LYS A 120 5.96 -14.18 -12.98
C LYS A 120 6.46 -13.95 -11.57
N GLU A 121 6.87 -15.03 -10.91
CA GLU A 121 7.41 -14.97 -9.56
C GLU A 121 8.67 -14.09 -9.52
N HIS A 122 8.68 -13.10 -8.62
CA HIS A 122 9.75 -12.09 -8.47
C HIS A 122 9.94 -11.14 -9.68
N GLU A 123 9.05 -11.16 -10.68
CA GLU A 123 9.05 -10.19 -11.77
C GLU A 123 8.61 -8.82 -11.25
N ILE A 124 9.33 -7.75 -11.62
CA ILE A 124 8.94 -6.38 -11.32
C ILE A 124 7.69 -6.04 -12.12
N GLY A 125 6.58 -5.83 -11.41
CA GLY A 125 5.27 -5.59 -12.02
C GLY A 125 4.64 -4.26 -11.67
N LEU A 126 5.15 -3.57 -10.65
CA LEU A 126 4.66 -2.27 -10.21
C LEU A 126 5.87 -1.36 -9.94
N ARG A 127 5.79 -0.12 -10.43
CA ARG A 127 6.85 0.88 -10.33
C ARG A 127 6.27 2.19 -9.85
N LEU A 128 6.84 2.76 -8.81
CA LEU A 128 6.51 4.09 -8.33
C LEU A 128 7.71 5.01 -8.60
N THR A 129 7.45 6.11 -9.29
CA THR A 129 8.42 7.17 -9.55
C THR A 129 7.97 8.46 -8.89
N GLU A 130 8.84 9.05 -8.08
CA GLU A 130 8.55 10.29 -7.36
C GLU A 130 9.64 11.31 -7.65
N GLU A 131 9.25 12.56 -7.95
CA GLU A 131 10.20 13.66 -8.10
C GLU A 131 10.38 14.38 -6.75
N LYS A 132 11.62 14.53 -6.29
CA LYS A 132 11.97 15.10 -4.99
C LYS A 132 11.91 16.62 -4.96
N GLU A 133 12.39 17.26 -6.03
CA GLU A 133 12.59 18.71 -6.06
C GLU A 133 11.37 19.47 -6.58
N LYS A 134 10.61 18.85 -7.48
CA LYS A 134 9.33 19.40 -7.91
C LYS A 134 8.24 18.78 -7.06
N ARG A 135 7.28 19.62 -6.70
CA ARG A 135 6.00 19.21 -6.17
C ARG A 135 5.15 18.44 -7.21
N LYS A 136 5.78 17.68 -8.11
CA LYS A 136 5.14 16.92 -9.17
C LYS A 136 4.47 15.69 -8.60
N GLN A 137 3.42 15.28 -9.29
CA GLN A 137 2.63 14.10 -8.97
C GLN A 137 3.48 12.84 -9.11
N SER A 138 3.32 11.90 -8.17
CA SER A 138 3.97 10.59 -8.27
C SER A 138 3.33 9.77 -9.40
N ASP A 139 4.16 9.09 -10.17
CA ASP A 139 3.72 8.20 -11.25
C ASP A 139 3.82 6.76 -10.78
N LEU A 140 2.66 6.09 -10.67
CA LEU A 140 2.55 4.69 -10.30
C LEU A 140 2.16 3.89 -11.54
N LYS A 141 3.02 2.98 -11.98
CA LYS A 141 2.88 2.27 -13.26
C LYS A 141 2.84 0.76 -13.08
N LEU A 142 1.92 0.14 -13.81
CA LEU A 142 1.69 -1.30 -13.78
C LEU A 142 2.20 -1.98 -15.07
N ASP A 143 3.15 -2.90 -14.92
CA ASP A 143 3.73 -3.67 -16.02
C ASP A 143 3.04 -5.05 -16.18
N CYS A 144 2.54 -5.63 -15.09
CA CYS A 144 1.80 -6.90 -15.08
C CYS A 144 0.80 -6.98 -13.92
N ASN A 145 -0.15 -7.91 -13.97
CA ASN A 145 -1.14 -8.14 -12.92
C ASN A 145 -0.61 -9.15 -11.88
N CYS A 146 -0.57 -8.77 -10.60
CA CYS A 146 -0.23 -9.67 -9.51
C CYS A 146 -1.47 -10.46 -9.08
N PRO A 147 -1.52 -11.78 -9.33
CA PRO A 147 -2.73 -12.55 -9.10
C PRO A 147 -2.98 -12.74 -7.60
N TRP A 148 -4.19 -12.45 -7.16
CA TRP A 148 -4.63 -12.80 -5.81
C TRP A 148 -4.51 -14.33 -5.60
N PRO A 149 -3.96 -14.82 -4.46
CA PRO A 149 -3.69 -14.08 -3.25
C PRO A 149 -2.29 -13.46 -3.14
N ALA A 150 -1.43 -13.44 -4.16
CA ALA A 150 -0.10 -12.83 -4.07
C ALA A 150 -0.13 -11.32 -3.77
N TYR A 151 1.00 -10.76 -3.31
CA TYR A 151 1.13 -9.35 -2.92
C TYR A 151 2.33 -8.67 -3.56
N TRP A 152 2.30 -7.34 -3.59
CA TRP A 152 3.39 -6.49 -4.05
C TRP A 152 4.46 -6.35 -2.97
N GLN A 153 5.66 -6.85 -3.25
CA GLN A 153 6.82 -6.75 -2.36
C GLN A 153 7.84 -5.76 -2.91
N LEU A 154 8.22 -4.76 -2.11
CA LEU A 154 9.30 -3.85 -2.47
C LEU A 154 10.60 -4.63 -2.67
N THR A 155 11.12 -4.58 -3.89
CA THR A 155 12.28 -5.37 -4.34
C THR A 155 13.49 -4.48 -4.54
N SER A 156 13.29 -3.26 -5.01
CA SER A 156 14.36 -2.28 -5.17
C SER A 156 13.86 -0.89 -4.82
N HIS A 157 14.70 -0.14 -4.12
CA HIS A 157 14.57 1.30 -3.97
C HIS A 157 15.85 1.93 -4.52
N LYS A 158 15.69 2.80 -5.51
CA LYS A 158 16.77 3.57 -6.11
C LYS A 158 16.40 5.02 -5.99
N ALA A 159 17.31 5.84 -5.50
CA ALA A 159 17.09 7.27 -5.41
C ALA A 159 18.29 8.00 -5.98
N ASN A 160 18.04 9.00 -6.81
CA ASN A 160 19.04 9.97 -7.24
C ASN A 160 18.71 11.34 -6.61
N THR A 161 19.40 12.39 -7.04
CA THR A 161 19.20 13.76 -6.53
C THR A 161 17.79 14.27 -6.81
N THR A 162 17.17 13.84 -7.92
CA THR A 162 15.93 14.41 -8.43
C THR A 162 14.74 13.47 -8.29
N PHE A 163 14.93 12.16 -8.33
CA PHE A 163 13.90 11.13 -8.37
C PHE A 163 14.14 10.03 -7.33
N SER A 164 13.04 9.46 -6.85
CA SER A 164 12.95 8.19 -6.13
C SER A 164 12.22 7.18 -7.01
N TYR A 165 12.71 5.94 -7.04
CA TYR A 165 12.14 4.83 -7.77
C TYR A 165 11.98 3.65 -6.84
N ASN A 166 10.73 3.24 -6.62
CA ASN A 166 10.40 2.01 -5.91
C ASN A 166 9.91 0.98 -6.92
N GLU A 167 10.56 -0.18 -6.96
CA GLU A 167 10.22 -1.31 -7.84
C GLU A 167 9.70 -2.46 -6.98
N TYR A 168 8.50 -2.96 -7.32
CA TYR A 168 7.82 -4.02 -6.58
C TYR A 168 7.65 -5.25 -7.46
N SER A 169 7.92 -6.41 -6.88
CA SER A 169 7.63 -7.70 -7.50
C SER A 169 6.42 -8.37 -6.87
N CYS A 170 5.79 -9.26 -7.63
CA CYS A 170 4.69 -10.06 -7.13
C CYS A 170 5.22 -11.31 -6.41
N THR A 171 4.89 -11.44 -5.13
CA THR A 171 5.34 -12.52 -4.25
C THR A 171 4.16 -13.24 -3.63
N LYS A 172 4.22 -14.57 -3.56
CA LYS A 172 3.19 -15.37 -2.89
C LYS A 172 3.34 -15.23 -1.37
N TRP A 173 2.23 -15.06 -0.66
CA TRP A 173 2.28 -15.10 0.80
C TRP A 173 2.72 -16.47 1.32
N LYS A 174 3.48 -16.44 2.41
CA LYS A 174 3.49 -17.56 3.35
C LYS A 174 2.10 -17.64 4.00
N ARG A 175 1.57 -18.85 4.18
CA ARG A 175 0.38 -19.06 5.02
C ARG A 175 0.72 -18.83 6.48
N CYS A 176 -0.15 -18.15 7.21
CA CYS A 176 -0.01 -18.03 8.66
C CYS A 176 -0.11 -19.39 9.33
N GLU A 177 0.71 -19.62 10.35
CA GLU A 177 0.51 -20.69 11.32
C GLU A 177 -0.67 -20.36 12.25
N ARG A 178 -1.24 -21.37 12.89
CA ARG A 178 -2.40 -21.18 13.77
C ARG A 178 -2.02 -20.30 14.96
N GLY A 179 -2.67 -19.15 15.10
CA GLY A 179 -2.41 -18.20 16.17
C GLY A 179 -1.19 -17.30 15.93
N GLU A 180 -0.57 -17.38 14.74
CA GLU A 180 0.49 -16.46 14.34
C GLU A 180 -0.05 -15.04 14.20
N PHE A 181 0.78 -14.07 14.56
CA PHE A 181 0.49 -12.67 14.31
C PHE A 181 0.43 -12.44 12.80
N CYS A 182 -0.72 -11.97 12.32
CA CYS A 182 -1.05 -11.97 10.89
C CYS A 182 -0.97 -10.58 10.24
N GLY A 183 -0.78 -9.51 11.02
CA GLY A 183 -0.69 -8.17 10.45
C GLY A 183 -0.91 -7.03 11.45
N HIS A 184 -0.47 -5.84 11.06
CA HIS A 184 -0.57 -4.59 11.81
C HIS A 184 -1.77 -3.76 11.36
N VAL A 185 -2.44 -3.06 12.27
CA VAL A 185 -3.49 -2.09 11.90
C VAL A 185 -2.88 -0.71 11.77
N ARG A 186 -3.13 -0.05 10.64
CA ARG A 186 -2.77 1.34 10.39
C ARG A 186 -3.83 2.28 10.93
N ASP A 187 -3.42 3.33 11.62
CA ASP A 187 -4.34 4.30 12.24
C ASP A 187 -4.89 5.33 11.23
N ASP A 188 -4.10 5.71 10.24
CA ASP A 188 -4.45 6.76 9.28
C ASP A 188 -5.57 6.34 8.31
N ILE A 189 -5.49 5.12 7.77
CA ILE A 189 -6.48 4.58 6.84
C ILE A 189 -7.37 3.49 7.46
N HIS A 190 -7.10 3.08 8.69
CA HIS A 190 -7.81 2.00 9.39
C HIS A 190 -7.78 0.68 8.57
N SER A 191 -6.67 0.41 7.90
CA SER A 191 -6.43 -0.81 7.13
C SER A 191 -5.53 -1.77 7.90
N LEU A 192 -5.54 -3.04 7.49
CA LEU A 192 -4.67 -4.07 8.05
C LEU A 192 -3.53 -4.35 7.05
N TYR A 193 -2.30 -4.06 7.45
CA TYR A 193 -1.09 -4.51 6.78
C TYR A 193 -0.82 -5.96 7.14
N ILE A 194 -0.96 -6.86 6.18
CA ILE A 194 -0.89 -8.29 6.42
C ILE A 194 0.56 -8.76 6.34
N GLN A 195 0.97 -9.68 7.21
CA GLN A 195 2.31 -10.29 7.22
C GLN A 195 2.29 -11.72 6.66
N CYS A 196 1.16 -12.41 6.80
CA CYS A 196 0.95 -13.75 6.27
C CYS A 196 -0.52 -13.92 5.87
N SER A 197 -0.79 -14.80 4.90
CA SER A 197 -2.17 -15.07 4.47
C SER A 197 -2.89 -15.97 5.47
N CYS A 198 -4.00 -15.48 6.04
CA CYS A 198 -4.90 -16.33 6.82
C CYS A 198 -5.60 -17.36 5.90
N PRO A 199 -5.98 -18.53 6.42
CA PRO A 199 -6.81 -19.49 5.68
C PRO A 199 -8.13 -18.86 5.22
N LYS A 200 -8.78 -19.49 4.23
CA LYS A 200 -10.09 -19.04 3.73
C LYS A 200 -11.08 -18.89 4.90
N ASP A 201 -11.88 -17.84 4.86
CA ASP A 201 -12.89 -17.48 5.87
C ASP A 201 -12.34 -17.14 7.27
N HIS A 202 -11.03 -16.91 7.40
CA HIS A 202 -10.42 -16.41 8.63
C HIS A 202 -10.11 -14.91 8.53
N ILE A 203 -10.36 -14.19 9.61
CA ILE A 203 -10.05 -12.77 9.72
C ILE A 203 -8.77 -12.64 10.52
N CYS A 204 -7.81 -11.90 9.99
CA CYS A 204 -6.68 -11.47 10.79
C CYS A 204 -7.16 -10.45 11.83
N VAL A 205 -7.15 -10.87 13.10
CA VAL A 205 -7.55 -10.04 14.23
C VAL A 205 -6.28 -9.52 14.90
N SER A 206 -6.06 -8.21 14.83
CA SER A 206 -4.98 -7.58 15.61
C SER A 206 -5.30 -7.67 17.09
N THR A 207 -4.62 -8.56 17.79
CA THR A 207 -4.67 -8.65 19.26
C THR A 207 -3.73 -7.63 19.92
N ASP A 208 -2.74 -7.14 19.17
CA ASP A 208 -1.85 -6.07 19.59
C ASP A 208 -2.54 -4.71 19.38
N ARG A 209 -3.01 -4.11 20.48
CA ARG A 209 -3.52 -2.74 20.53
C ARG A 209 -2.43 -1.71 20.80
N THR A 210 -1.16 -2.12 20.87
CA THR A 210 -0.09 -1.14 20.97
C THR A 210 -0.08 -0.33 19.68
N LEU A 211 -0.29 0.98 19.84
CA LEU A 211 -0.14 1.94 18.75
C LEU A 211 1.33 1.97 18.40
N ARG A 212 1.67 1.26 17.31
CA ARG A 212 2.97 1.39 16.68
C ARG A 212 2.77 2.30 15.50
N ASN A 213 3.62 3.32 15.38
CA ASN A 213 3.69 4.08 14.13
C ASN A 213 4.11 3.12 13.02
N ALA A 214 3.12 2.64 12.28
CA ALA A 214 3.27 1.83 11.09
C ALA A 214 2.87 2.71 9.92
N SER A 215 3.87 3.29 9.27
CA SER A 215 3.70 3.99 8.00
C SER A 215 3.95 2.96 6.91
N GLU A 216 2.93 2.53 6.16
CA GLU A 216 3.19 2.12 4.78
C GLU A 216 3.28 3.43 4.03
N ALA A 217 4.33 3.62 3.27
CA ALA A 217 4.29 4.78 2.42
C ALA A 217 3.48 4.62 1.17
N PHE A 218 2.67 5.65 1.02
CA PHE A 218 2.06 6.14 -0.19
C PHE A 218 2.05 7.68 -0.09
#